data_AF-A0A7R9MT64-F1
#
_entry.id   AF-A0A7R9MT64-F1
#
_cell.length_a   1.000
_cell.length_b   1.000
_cell.length_c   1.000
_cell.angle_alpha   90.00
_cell.angle_beta   90.00
_cell.angle_gamma   90.00
#
_symmetry.space_group_name_H-M   'P 1'
#
loop_
_entity.id
_entity.type
_entity.pdbx_description
1 polymer ?
#
loop_
_entity_poly.entity_id
_entity_poly.type
_entity_poly.pdbx_seq_one_letter_code
_entity_poly.pdbx_strand_id
1 'polypeptide(L)'
;MVSKPNIPLTKPSMANSALNFQNNNTNNAKHFDRNIMNENKTVDNINEKTIINTNVTNQSNKESLLKKTEDALKEILSENQNIEDVIIKFKEMKIPKNFQLDVLVTILKKSVEASESERETSTKLLNQLKAEDVIGANIFMNAFKELINRIEELESYIPRAKSNVAAFISAAIA
;
A
#
# COMPACT_ATOMS: atom_id res chain seq x y z
N MET A 1 10.44 9.29 -68.45
CA MET A 1 9.88 9.57 -67.11
C MET A 1 9.66 8.21 -66.47
N VAL A 2 10.38 7.76 -65.45
CA VAL A 2 10.53 8.36 -64.11
C VAL A 2 11.94 8.04 -63.58
N SER A 3 12.64 9.08 -63.17
CA SER A 3 13.98 9.03 -62.58
C SER A 3 13.89 8.49 -61.14
N LYS A 4 14.73 7.52 -60.78
CA LYS A 4 14.84 7.04 -59.39
C LYS A 4 15.49 8.14 -58.53
N PRO A 5 14.90 8.56 -57.41
CA PRO A 5 15.56 9.51 -56.51
C PRO A 5 16.66 8.82 -55.71
N ASN A 6 17.87 9.38 -55.79
CA ASN A 6 19.06 9.01 -55.04
C ASN A 6 18.96 9.66 -53.65
N ILE A 7 18.74 8.87 -52.59
CA ILE A 7 18.66 9.37 -51.20
C ILE A 7 20.03 9.12 -50.54
N PRO A 8 20.72 10.14 -50.01
CA PRO A 8 21.95 9.94 -49.26
C PRO A 8 21.65 9.28 -47.91
N LEU A 9 22.35 8.19 -47.58
CA LEU A 9 22.37 7.64 -46.22
C LEU A 9 23.10 8.61 -45.27
N THR A 10 22.34 9.43 -44.55
CA THR A 10 22.86 10.20 -43.41
C THR A 10 23.01 9.27 -42.21
N LYS A 11 24.24 9.05 -41.76
CA LYS A 11 24.54 8.34 -40.51
C LYS A 11 24.07 9.18 -39.32
N PRO A 12 23.27 8.65 -38.37
CA PRO A 12 23.07 9.34 -37.10
C PRO A 12 24.33 9.22 -36.22
N SER A 13 24.84 10.39 -35.85
CA SER A 13 25.94 10.61 -34.91
C SER A 13 25.61 10.06 -33.53
N MET A 14 26.40 9.11 -33.02
CA MET A 14 26.34 8.67 -31.62
C MET A 14 26.94 9.77 -30.72
N ALA A 15 26.07 10.57 -30.08
CA ALA A 15 26.46 11.42 -28.97
C ALA A 15 26.38 10.60 -27.67
N ASN A 16 27.51 10.11 -27.19
CA ASN A 16 27.65 9.51 -25.87
C ASN A 16 27.68 10.63 -24.82
N SER A 17 26.54 10.91 -24.18
CA SER A 17 26.49 11.71 -22.95
C SER A 17 26.85 10.82 -21.76
N ALA A 18 28.10 10.88 -21.33
CA ALA A 18 28.56 10.30 -20.07
C ALA A 18 27.98 11.10 -18.89
N LEU A 19 27.15 10.46 -18.08
CA LEU A 19 26.67 10.99 -16.80
C LEU A 19 27.79 10.82 -15.76
N ASN A 20 28.45 11.92 -15.42
CA ASN A 20 29.36 12.00 -14.28
C ASN A 20 28.57 11.99 -12.98
N PHE A 21 28.57 10.86 -12.27
CA PHE A 21 28.18 10.80 -10.85
C PHE A 21 29.41 11.13 -10.00
N GLN A 22 29.46 12.35 -9.46
CA GLN A 22 30.45 12.76 -8.47
C GLN A 22 30.02 12.30 -7.08
N ASN A 23 30.82 11.40 -6.53
CA ASN A 23 30.78 10.81 -5.21
C ASN A 23 31.41 11.78 -4.19
N ASN A 24 30.60 12.38 -3.31
CA ASN A 24 31.09 13.20 -2.21
C ASN A 24 30.99 12.43 -0.90
N ASN A 25 32.04 11.65 -0.61
CA ASN A 25 32.29 11.08 0.71
C ASN A 25 33.43 11.86 1.38
N THR A 26 33.09 12.81 2.25
CA THR A 26 34.07 13.49 3.11
C THR A 26 33.95 12.95 4.53
N ASN A 27 34.78 11.95 4.81
CA ASN A 27 35.15 11.56 6.16
C ASN A 27 35.98 12.69 6.80
N ASN A 28 35.50 13.26 7.91
CA ASN A 28 36.30 14.13 8.75
C ASN A 28 36.33 13.56 10.16
N ALA A 29 37.39 12.80 10.44
CA ALA A 29 37.77 12.37 11.77
C ALA A 29 38.65 13.44 12.40
N LYS A 30 38.25 14.07 13.52
CA LYS A 30 39.17 14.73 14.46
C LYS A 30 38.61 14.82 15.90
N HIS A 31 39.49 14.44 16.84
CA HIS A 31 39.55 14.77 18.27
C HIS A 31 38.55 14.14 19.26
N PHE A 32 39.03 13.09 19.94
CA PHE A 32 38.63 12.71 21.29
C PHE A 32 39.70 13.22 22.26
N ASP A 33 39.36 14.18 23.11
CA ASP A 33 40.07 14.49 24.34
C ASP A 33 39.13 14.35 25.54
N ARG A 34 39.71 13.82 26.62
CA ARG A 34 39.03 13.36 27.84
C ARG A 34 38.73 14.50 28.82
N ASN A 35 37.78 14.20 29.72
CA ASN A 35 37.77 14.47 31.18
C ASN A 35 36.88 15.58 31.81
N ILE A 36 36.02 15.09 32.72
CA ILE A 36 35.70 15.54 34.11
C ILE A 36 34.44 16.41 34.36
N MET A 37 33.43 15.73 34.93
CA MET A 37 32.52 16.02 36.05
C MET A 37 32.01 17.44 36.40
N ASN A 38 30.67 17.48 36.52
CA ASN A 38 29.83 17.97 37.65
C ASN A 38 29.76 19.49 37.95
N GLU A 39 28.59 20.10 37.75
CA GLU A 39 27.72 20.67 38.82
C GLU A 39 26.55 21.54 38.26
N ASN A 40 25.40 21.39 38.92
CA ASN A 40 24.07 22.00 38.81
C ASN A 40 23.94 23.48 38.36
N LYS A 41 23.00 23.77 37.42
CA LYS A 41 21.83 24.68 37.61
C LYS A 41 21.04 24.96 36.31
N THR A 42 19.74 24.65 36.37
CA THR A 42 18.56 25.33 35.81
C THR A 42 18.60 26.07 34.46
N VAL A 43 17.73 25.58 33.56
CA VAL A 43 16.75 26.32 32.73
C VAL A 43 17.31 27.10 31.53
N ASP A 44 17.13 26.54 30.33
CA ASP A 44 16.15 27.02 29.35
C ASP A 44 16.16 26.16 28.07
N ASN A 45 14.95 25.85 27.59
CA ASN A 45 14.52 25.63 26.20
C ASN A 45 15.56 25.27 25.13
N ILE A 46 15.31 24.19 24.36
CA ILE A 46 15.18 24.13 22.87
C ILE A 46 15.19 22.64 22.42
N ASN A 47 14.01 22.14 22.07
CA ASN A 47 13.67 21.26 20.95
C ASN A 47 14.44 19.93 20.68
N GLU A 48 13.98 18.83 21.28
CA GLU A 48 14.20 17.45 20.78
C GLU A 48 12.89 16.64 20.65
N LYS A 49 11.82 17.20 20.06
CA LYS A 49 10.51 16.50 19.96
C LYS A 49 9.95 16.27 18.55
N THR A 50 10.77 16.32 17.51
CA THR A 50 10.23 16.38 16.13
C THR A 50 10.60 15.23 15.19
N ILE A 51 11.42 14.24 15.58
CA ILE A 51 11.75 13.13 14.65
C ILE A 51 11.08 11.79 15.03
N ILE A 52 10.64 11.61 16.27
CA ILE A 52 10.07 10.33 16.74
C ILE A 52 8.54 10.29 16.62
N ASN A 53 7.86 11.43 16.48
CA ASN A 53 6.40 11.49 16.60
C ASN A 53 5.62 11.27 15.30
N THR A 54 6.19 11.45 14.11
CA THR A 54 5.42 11.27 12.86
C THR A 54 5.28 9.79 12.48
N ASN A 55 6.33 8.99 12.66
CA ASN A 55 6.30 7.58 12.24
C ASN A 55 5.53 6.68 13.22
N VAL A 56 5.68 6.89 14.53
CA VAL A 56 4.97 6.11 15.56
C VAL A 56 3.47 6.40 15.55
N THR A 57 3.07 7.67 15.37
CA THR A 57 1.65 8.04 15.31
C THR A 57 0.98 7.53 14.04
N ASN A 58 1.66 7.59 12.89
CA ASN A 58 1.14 7.03 11.64
C ASN A 58 1.00 5.50 11.69
N GLN A 59 1.93 4.80 12.35
CA GLN A 59 1.88 3.35 12.51
C GLN A 59 0.76 2.91 13.46
N SER A 60 0.60 3.58 14.61
CA SER A 60 -0.51 3.33 15.54
C SER A 60 -1.87 3.64 14.90
N ASN A 61 -1.97 4.70 14.10
CA ASN A 61 -3.18 5.04 13.35
C ASN A 61 -3.49 4.00 12.27
N LYS A 62 -2.47 3.49 11.57
CA LYS A 62 -2.63 2.39 10.60
C LYS A 62 -3.13 1.12 11.27
N GLU A 63 -2.49 0.68 12.35
CA GLU A 63 -2.89 -0.53 13.08
C GLU A 63 -4.31 -0.42 13.64
N SER A 64 -4.68 0.73 14.22
CA SER A 64 -6.04 0.98 14.69
C SER A 64 -7.07 0.93 13.55
N LEU A 65 -6.73 1.50 12.39
CA LEU A 65 -7.60 1.51 11.22
C LEU A 65 -7.78 0.10 10.62
N LEU A 66 -6.70 -0.68 10.50
CA LEU A 66 -6.76 -2.05 10.03
C LEU A 66 -7.56 -2.93 10.98
N LYS A 67 -7.44 -2.73 12.29
CA LYS A 67 -8.28 -3.43 13.27
C LYS A 67 -9.76 -3.12 13.08
N LYS A 68 -10.14 -1.84 12.94
CA LYS A 68 -11.53 -1.44 12.65
C LYS A 68 -12.05 -2.04 11.34
N THR A 69 -11.18 -2.13 10.33
CA THR A 69 -11.51 -2.77 9.05
C THR A 69 -11.80 -4.26 9.25
N GLU A 70 -10.95 -4.97 10.00
CA GLU A 70 -11.14 -6.39 10.30
C GLU A 70 -12.41 -6.63 11.11
N ASP A 71 -12.72 -5.77 12.08
CA ASP A 71 -13.92 -5.88 12.89
C ASP A 71 -15.18 -5.67 12.02
N ALA A 72 -15.21 -4.63 11.17
CA ALA A 72 -16.30 -4.41 10.22
C ALA A 72 -16.46 -5.56 9.21
N LEU A 73 -15.35 -6.19 8.80
CA LEU A 73 -15.40 -7.35 7.92
C LEU A 73 -15.93 -8.60 8.64
N LYS A 74 -15.58 -8.81 9.91
CA LYS A 74 -16.16 -9.92 10.69
C LYS A 74 -17.65 -9.76 10.89
N GLU A 75 -18.13 -8.54 11.13
CA GLU A 75 -19.55 -8.23 11.26
C GLU A 75 -20.33 -8.63 9.99
N ILE A 76 -19.80 -8.38 8.79
CA ILE A 76 -20.49 -8.77 7.56
C ILE A 76 -20.40 -10.27 7.27
N LEU A 77 -19.24 -10.90 7.54
CA LEU A 77 -19.01 -12.30 7.16
C LEU A 77 -19.59 -13.29 8.17
N SER A 78 -19.49 -13.00 9.46
CA SER A 78 -19.91 -13.91 10.53
C SER A 78 -21.28 -13.56 11.11
N GLU A 79 -21.63 -12.28 11.19
CA GLU A 79 -22.90 -11.83 11.80
C GLU A 79 -23.99 -11.57 10.76
N ASN A 80 -23.70 -11.75 9.46
CA ASN A 80 -24.61 -11.47 8.34
C ASN A 80 -25.25 -10.07 8.44
N GLN A 81 -24.48 -9.07 8.89
CA GLN A 81 -24.93 -7.67 8.87
C GLN A 81 -25.32 -7.22 7.46
N ASN A 82 -26.07 -6.12 7.37
CA ASN A 82 -26.35 -5.48 6.09
C ASN A 82 -25.07 -4.82 5.55
N ILE A 83 -24.81 -5.00 4.25
CA ILE A 83 -23.69 -4.37 3.53
C ILE A 83 -23.77 -2.84 3.64
N GLU A 84 -24.96 -2.26 3.56
CA GLU A 84 -25.17 -0.80 3.64
C GLU A 84 -24.67 -0.22 4.98
N ASP A 85 -24.97 -0.89 6.09
CA ASP A 85 -24.53 -0.45 7.43
C ASP A 85 -23.00 -0.50 7.55
N VAL A 86 -22.39 -1.55 6.98
CA VAL A 86 -20.93 -1.69 6.95
C VAL A 86 -20.32 -0.60 6.08
N ILE A 87 -20.89 -0.29 4.92
CA ILE A 87 -20.41 0.81 4.07
C ILE A 87 -20.50 2.16 4.79
N ILE A 88 -21.55 2.42 5.55
CA ILE A 88 -21.66 3.62 6.39
C ILE A 88 -20.49 3.67 7.38
N LYS A 89 -20.18 2.56 8.08
CA LYS A 89 -19.02 2.48 8.98
C LYS A 89 -17.72 2.79 8.23
N PHE A 90 -17.50 2.23 7.04
CA PHE A 90 -16.30 2.51 6.23
C PHE A 90 -16.19 3.99 5.83
N LYS A 91 -17.31 4.66 5.53
CA LYS A 91 -17.33 6.12 5.26
C LYS A 91 -17.00 6.93 6.52
N GLU A 92 -17.55 6.54 7.66
CA GLU A 92 -17.29 7.20 8.96
C GLU A 92 -15.83 7.04 9.42
N MET A 93 -15.17 5.94 9.05
CA MET A 93 -13.74 5.73 9.31
C MET A 93 -12.85 6.77 8.62
N LYS A 94 -13.35 7.47 7.59
CA LYS A 94 -12.60 8.49 6.82
C LYS A 94 -11.20 8.02 6.45
N ILE A 95 -11.15 6.85 5.79
CA ILE A 95 -9.91 6.15 5.45
C ILE A 95 -8.96 7.09 4.70
N PRO A 96 -7.78 7.41 5.27
CA PRO A 96 -6.78 8.23 4.59
C PRO A 96 -6.31 7.57 3.29
N LYS A 97 -6.09 8.37 2.24
CA LYS A 97 -5.71 7.86 0.90
C LYS A 97 -4.47 6.96 0.91
N ASN A 98 -3.51 7.24 1.79
CA ASN A 98 -2.29 6.46 1.96
C ASN A 98 -2.52 5.08 2.62
N PHE A 99 -3.68 4.86 3.25
CA PHE A 99 -4.05 3.58 3.89
C PHE A 99 -5.13 2.82 3.14
N GLN A 100 -5.77 3.40 2.11
CA GLN A 100 -6.80 2.72 1.33
C GLN A 100 -6.31 1.40 0.73
N LEU A 101 -5.05 1.35 0.26
CA LEU A 101 -4.45 0.12 -0.27
C LEU A 101 -4.33 -0.95 0.81
N ASP A 102 -3.78 -0.60 1.97
CA ASP A 102 -3.62 -1.54 3.09
C ASP A 102 -4.97 -2.08 3.57
N VAL A 103 -5.98 -1.21 3.71
CA VAL A 103 -7.35 -1.59 4.07
C VAL A 103 -7.92 -2.58 3.07
N LEU A 104 -7.82 -2.27 1.77
CA LEU A 104 -8.37 -3.11 0.72
C LEU A 104 -7.66 -4.47 0.62
N VAL A 105 -6.34 -4.48 0.76
CA VAL A 105 -5.55 -5.73 0.77
C VAL A 105 -5.94 -6.61 1.96
N THR A 106 -6.18 -6.01 3.13
CA THR A 106 -6.66 -6.76 4.31
C THR A 106 -8.02 -7.40 4.04
N ILE A 107 -8.97 -6.66 3.45
CA ILE A 107 -10.27 -7.21 3.07
C ILE A 107 -10.08 -8.38 2.12
N LEU A 108 -9.34 -8.18 1.03
CA LEU A 108 -9.13 -9.21 0.01
C LEU A 108 -8.53 -10.50 0.56
N LYS A 109 -7.49 -10.40 1.42
CA LYS A 109 -6.86 -11.58 2.02
C LYS A 109 -7.85 -12.38 2.85
N LYS A 110 -8.55 -11.70 3.76
CA LYS A 110 -9.55 -12.33 4.63
C LYS A 110 -10.70 -12.94 3.84
N SER A 111 -11.14 -12.29 2.77
CA SER A 111 -12.16 -12.81 1.89
C SER A 111 -11.72 -14.07 1.15
N VAL A 112 -10.49 -14.13 0.64
CA VAL A 112 -9.99 -15.33 -0.09
C VAL A 112 -9.93 -16.56 0.81
N GLU A 113 -9.54 -16.36 2.08
CA GLU A 113 -9.48 -17.39 3.12
C GLU A 113 -10.86 -17.88 3.60
N ALA A 114 -11.91 -17.10 3.36
CA ALA A 114 -13.26 -17.38 3.83
C ALA A 114 -13.96 -18.50 3.03
N SER A 115 -15.14 -18.90 3.49
CA SER A 115 -16.01 -19.84 2.76
C SER A 115 -16.52 -19.25 1.44
N GLU A 116 -17.12 -20.08 0.58
CA GLU A 116 -17.67 -19.63 -0.69
C GLU A 116 -18.80 -18.61 -0.53
N SER A 117 -19.69 -18.81 0.45
CA SER A 117 -20.76 -17.86 0.78
C SER A 117 -20.19 -16.51 1.27
N GLU A 118 -19.19 -16.55 2.14
CA GLU A 118 -18.53 -15.34 2.65
C GLU A 118 -17.76 -14.59 1.55
N ARG A 119 -17.17 -15.31 0.59
CA ARG A 119 -16.57 -14.70 -0.61
C ARG A 119 -17.59 -13.97 -1.48
N GLU A 120 -18.80 -14.53 -1.63
CA GLU A 120 -19.86 -13.84 -2.37
C GLU A 120 -20.26 -12.53 -1.67
N THR A 121 -20.47 -12.57 -0.35
CA THR A 121 -20.75 -11.38 0.47
C THR A 121 -19.61 -10.36 0.37
N SER A 122 -18.36 -10.82 0.43
CA SER A 122 -17.17 -9.97 0.25
C SER A 122 -17.14 -9.32 -1.13
N THR A 123 -17.51 -10.05 -2.18
CA THR A 123 -17.56 -9.53 -3.55
C THR A 123 -18.58 -8.39 -3.65
N LYS A 124 -19.77 -8.58 -3.06
CA LYS A 124 -20.81 -7.53 -2.98
C LYS A 124 -20.30 -6.31 -2.21
N LEU A 125 -19.63 -6.50 -1.08
CA LEU A 125 -19.00 -5.42 -0.31
C LEU A 125 -17.97 -4.65 -1.15
N LEU A 126 -17.08 -5.34 -1.86
CA LEU A 126 -16.07 -4.71 -2.72
C LEU A 126 -16.70 -3.86 -3.83
N ASN A 127 -17.73 -4.39 -4.48
CA ASN A 127 -18.47 -3.67 -5.52
C ASN A 127 -19.14 -2.42 -4.95
N GLN A 128 -19.67 -2.49 -3.73
CA GLN A 128 -20.32 -1.34 -3.12
C GLN A 128 -19.32 -0.29 -2.59
N LEU A 129 -18.18 -0.71 -2.03
CA LEU A 129 -17.08 0.19 -1.67
C LEU A 129 -16.57 0.99 -2.88
N LYS A 130 -16.54 0.35 -4.05
CA LYS A 130 -16.19 1.00 -5.33
C LYS A 130 -17.30 1.92 -5.84
N ALA A 131 -18.55 1.46 -5.82
CA ALA A 131 -19.69 2.24 -6.31
C ALA A 131 -19.93 3.52 -5.49
N GLU A 132 -19.69 3.46 -4.19
CA GLU A 132 -19.86 4.59 -3.27
C GLU A 132 -18.59 5.43 -3.10
N ASP A 133 -17.55 5.19 -3.90
CA ASP A 133 -16.24 5.87 -3.91
C ASP A 133 -15.58 5.96 -2.52
N VAL A 134 -15.81 4.95 -1.68
CA VAL A 134 -15.19 4.86 -0.34
C VAL A 134 -13.70 4.57 -0.48
N ILE A 135 -13.35 3.74 -1.47
CA ILE A 135 -11.98 3.45 -1.88
C ILE A 135 -11.86 3.75 -3.37
N GLY A 136 -10.84 4.50 -3.76
CA GLY A 136 -10.67 4.91 -5.16
C GLY A 136 -10.45 3.70 -6.09
N ALA A 137 -11.06 3.74 -7.28
CA ALA A 137 -10.99 2.64 -8.24
C ALA A 137 -9.55 2.23 -8.64
N ASN A 138 -8.60 3.16 -8.63
CA ASN A 138 -7.18 2.89 -8.89
C ASN A 138 -6.53 2.02 -7.81
N ILE A 139 -7.04 2.09 -6.57
CA ILE A 139 -6.54 1.30 -5.45
C ILE A 139 -6.90 -0.19 -5.62
N PHE A 140 -8.07 -0.50 -6.19
CA PHE A 140 -8.50 -1.88 -6.44
C PHE A 140 -7.50 -2.65 -7.30
N MET A 141 -7.06 -2.05 -8.41
CA MET A 141 -6.10 -2.72 -9.29
C MET A 141 -4.76 -2.97 -8.60
N ASN A 142 -4.33 -2.05 -7.72
CA ASN A 142 -3.10 -2.24 -6.94
C ASN A 142 -3.27 -3.32 -5.87
N ALA A 143 -4.41 -3.37 -5.19
CA ALA A 143 -4.71 -4.38 -4.20
C ALA A 143 -4.82 -5.79 -4.81
N PHE A 144 -5.43 -5.91 -6.00
CA PHE A 144 -5.46 -7.19 -6.74
C PHE A 144 -4.06 -7.65 -7.14
N LYS A 145 -3.19 -6.74 -7.62
CA LYS A 145 -1.79 -7.08 -7.90
C LYS A 145 -1.07 -7.57 -6.65
N GLU A 146 -1.26 -6.90 -5.52
CA GLU A 146 -0.65 -7.31 -4.25
C GLU A 146 -1.15 -8.68 -3.77
N LEU A 147 -2.44 -8.97 -3.93
CA LEU A 147 -3.00 -10.29 -3.65
C LEU A 147 -2.41 -11.37 -4.57
N ILE A 148 -2.33 -11.09 -5.87
CA ILE A 148 -1.76 -12.02 -6.87
C ILE A 148 -0.29 -12.34 -6.55
N ASN A 149 0.50 -11.34 -6.18
CA ASN A 149 1.91 -11.52 -5.80
C ASN A 149 2.09 -12.41 -4.56
N ARG A 150 1.05 -12.62 -3.76
CA ARG A 150 1.08 -13.46 -2.56
C ARG A 150 0.45 -14.84 -2.77
N ILE A 151 -0.03 -15.18 -3.98
CA ILE A 151 -0.70 -16.46 -4.22
C ILE A 151 0.18 -17.65 -3.82
N GLU A 152 1.48 -17.60 -4.08
CA GLU A 152 2.41 -18.67 -3.70
C GLU A 152 2.45 -18.92 -2.19
N GLU A 153 2.35 -17.85 -1.39
CA GLU A 153 2.22 -17.95 0.07
C GLU A 153 0.88 -18.60 0.45
N LEU A 154 -0.21 -18.20 -0.20
CA LEU A 154 -1.56 -18.73 0.03
C LEU A 154 -1.68 -20.23 -0.33
N GLU A 155 -0.94 -20.72 -1.32
CA GLU A 155 -0.97 -22.14 -1.74
C GLU A 155 -0.55 -23.11 -0.62
N SER A 156 0.19 -22.64 0.38
CA SER A 156 0.62 -23.48 1.51
C SER A 156 -0.53 -23.89 2.45
N TYR A 157 -1.66 -23.15 2.46
CA TYR A 157 -2.82 -23.44 3.32
C TYR A 157 -4.17 -23.35 2.62
N ILE A 158 -4.28 -22.74 1.44
CA ILE A 158 -5.49 -22.68 0.62
C ILE A 158 -5.33 -23.60 -0.60
N PRO A 159 -6.07 -24.73 -0.67
CA PRO A 159 -6.06 -25.58 -1.84
C PRO A 159 -6.48 -24.80 -3.09
N ARG A 160 -5.73 -24.96 -4.19
CA ARG A 160 -6.00 -24.30 -5.48
C ARG A 160 -6.09 -22.77 -5.37
N ALA A 161 -5.26 -22.14 -4.52
CA ALA A 161 -5.28 -20.70 -4.30
C ALA A 161 -5.32 -19.87 -5.60
N LYS A 162 -4.55 -20.25 -6.63
CA LYS A 162 -4.59 -19.63 -7.98
C LYS A 162 -6.01 -19.55 -8.56
N SER A 163 -6.74 -20.67 -8.58
CA SER A 163 -8.11 -20.73 -9.12
C SER A 163 -9.08 -19.95 -8.26
N ASN A 164 -8.98 -20.06 -6.94
CA ASN A 164 -9.86 -19.35 -6.01
C ASN A 164 -9.68 -17.83 -6.12
N VAL A 165 -8.44 -17.36 -6.14
CA VAL A 165 -8.11 -15.94 -6.30
C VAL A 165 -8.57 -15.42 -7.66
N ALA A 166 -8.34 -16.18 -8.74
CA ALA A 166 -8.81 -15.79 -10.07
C ALA A 166 -10.34 -15.65 -10.13
N ALA A 167 -11.08 -16.62 -9.58
CA ALA A 167 -12.54 -16.57 -9.52
C ALA A 167 -13.03 -15.38 -8.68
N PHE A 168 -12.40 -15.15 -7.53
CA PHE A 168 -12.75 -14.04 -6.65
C PHE A 168 -12.51 -12.67 -7.29
N ILE A 169 -11.33 -12.45 -7.88
CA ILE A 169 -11.01 -11.20 -8.59
C ILE A 169 -11.96 -11.00 -9.78
N SER A 170 -12.25 -12.06 -10.53
CA SER A 170 -13.19 -12.00 -11.66
C SER A 170 -14.57 -11.53 -11.20
N ALA A 171 -15.06 -12.01 -10.06
CA ALA A 171 -16.35 -11.63 -9.52
C ALA A 171 -16.35 -10.19 -8.97
N ALA A 172 -15.24 -9.72 -8.40
CA ALA A 172 -15.10 -8.36 -7.85
C ALA A 172 -14.87 -7.27 -8.90
N ILE A 173 -14.61 -7.64 -10.16
CA ILE A 173 -14.46 -6.70 -11.28
C ILE A 173 -15.77 -6.59 -12.09
N ALA A 174 -16.59 -7.65 -12.09
CA ALA A 174 -17.85 -7.75 -12.82
C ALA A 174 -18.86 -6.68 -12.41
#